data_AF-A4EJP1-F1
#
_entry.id   AF-A4EJP1-F1
#
_cell.length_a   1.000
_cell.length_b   1.000
_cell.length_c   1.000
_cell.angle_alpha   90.00
_cell.angle_beta   90.00
_cell.angle_gamma   90.00
#
_symmetry.space_group_name_H-M   'P 1'
#
loop_
_entity.id
_entity.type
_entity.pdbx_description
1 polymer ?
#
loop_
_entity_poly.entity_id
_entity_poly.type
_entity_poly.pdbx_seq_one_letter_code
_entity_poly.pdbx_strand_id
1 'polypeptide(L)'
;MTQVLVLGVMLTCAGLPFMLLTKLMREGQTGLAWTILSVIGATLAIFIYASGRPFGVDPVFAMTVALLACVPALLGGTAGALLGWLLRRQDDHKI
;
A
#
# COMPACT_ATOMS: atom_id res chain seq x y z
N MET A 1 -0.43 12.17 -22.71
CA MET A 1 0.78 11.47 -22.24
C MET A 1 0.89 11.43 -20.71
N THR A 2 0.69 12.55 -20.01
CA THR A 2 0.70 12.63 -18.54
C THR A 2 -0.26 11.66 -17.83
N GLN A 3 -1.44 11.40 -18.38
CA GLN A 3 -2.38 10.43 -17.81
C GLN A 3 -1.84 9.00 -17.78
N VAL A 4 -1.13 8.56 -18.83
CA VAL A 4 -0.51 7.23 -18.88
C VAL A 4 0.59 7.11 -17.84
N LEU A 5 1.37 8.18 -17.64
CA LEU A 5 2.42 8.23 -16.62
C LEU A 5 1.84 8.15 -15.21
N VAL A 6 0.79 8.92 -14.92
CA VAL A 6 0.07 8.87 -13.64
C VAL A 6 -0.45 7.46 -13.36
N LEU A 7 -1.08 6.84 -14.35
CA LEU A 7 -1.64 5.51 -14.21
C LEU A 7 -0.54 4.45 -14.00
N GLY A 8 0.59 4.58 -14.69
CA GLY A 8 1.77 3.73 -14.48
C GLY A 8 2.36 3.87 -13.06
N VAL A 9 2.42 5.08 -12.51
CA VAL A 9 2.89 5.31 -11.14
C VAL A 9 1.93 4.67 -10.13
N MET A 10 0.62 4.88 -10.28
CA MET A 10 -0.36 4.26 -9.38
C MET A 10 -0.31 2.73 -9.45
N LEU A 11 -0.14 2.17 -10.66
CA LEU A 11 -0.11 0.72 -10.86
C LEU A 11 1.16 0.09 -10.26
N THR A 12 2.31 0.72 -10.42
CA THR A 12 3.55 0.26 -9.78
C THR A 12 3.50 0.42 -8.25
N CYS A 13 2.92 1.51 -7.76
CA CYS A 13 2.75 1.77 -6.34
C CYS A 13 1.76 0.81 -5.67
N ALA A 14 0.75 0.31 -6.39
CA ALA A 14 -0.13 -0.76 -5.91
C ALA A 14 0.51 -2.15 -6.08
N GLY A 15 1.15 -2.41 -7.22
CA GLY A 15 1.68 -3.73 -7.58
C GLY A 15 2.84 -4.19 -6.71
N LEU A 16 3.74 -3.27 -6.34
CA LEU A 16 4.88 -3.57 -5.45
C LEU A 16 4.44 -4.08 -4.07
N PRO A 17 3.64 -3.33 -3.28
CA PRO A 17 3.17 -3.80 -1.98
C PRO A 17 2.24 -5.00 -2.13
N PHE A 18 1.47 -5.11 -3.21
CA PHE A 18 0.66 -6.30 -3.48
C PHE A 18 1.52 -7.57 -3.56
N MET A 19 2.53 -7.60 -4.42
CA MET A 19 3.42 -8.75 -4.58
C MET A 19 4.19 -9.07 -3.30
N LEU A 20 4.74 -8.04 -2.66
CA LEU A 20 5.55 -8.20 -1.46
C LEU A 20 4.73 -8.72 -0.28
N LEU A 21 3.53 -8.18 -0.05
CA LEU A 21 2.66 -8.62 1.05
C LEU A 21 2.00 -9.96 0.78
N THR A 22 1.70 -10.29 -0.48
CA THR A 22 1.25 -11.65 -0.86
C THR A 22 2.31 -12.68 -0.47
N LYS A 23 3.58 -12.42 -0.81
CA LYS A 23 4.69 -13.33 -0.48
C LYS A 23 4.88 -13.46 1.04
N LEU A 24 4.96 -12.34 1.76
CA LEU A 24 5.16 -12.34 3.22
C LEU A 24 4.04 -13.06 3.97
N MET A 25 2.77 -12.83 3.59
CA MET A 25 1.63 -13.51 4.20
C MET A 25 1.62 -15.01 3.90
N ARG A 26 2.05 -15.41 2.69
CA ARG A 26 2.17 -16.82 2.32
C ARG A 26 3.27 -17.53 3.10
N GLU A 27 4.41 -16.88 3.32
CA GLU A 27 5.52 -17.37 4.17
C GLU A 27 5.18 -17.34 5.67
N GLY A 28 4.02 -16.79 6.04
CA GLY A 28 3.54 -16.73 7.41
C GLY A 28 4.12 -15.61 8.26
N GLN A 29 4.85 -14.67 7.65
CA GLN A 29 5.40 -13.47 8.29
C GLN A 29 4.34 -12.37 8.45
N THR A 30 3.25 -12.69 9.16
CA THR A 30 2.11 -11.79 9.36
C THR A 30 2.52 -10.48 10.06
N GLY A 31 3.41 -10.56 11.04
CA GLY A 31 3.91 -9.38 11.76
C GLY A 31 4.56 -8.34 10.83
N LEU A 32 5.45 -8.77 9.94
CA LEU A 32 6.10 -7.88 8.98
C LEU A 32 5.12 -7.32 7.94
N ALA A 33 4.16 -8.13 7.51
CA ALA A 33 3.16 -7.67 6.57
C ALA A 33 2.29 -6.54 7.15
N TRP A 34 1.86 -6.68 8.42
CA TRP A 34 1.08 -5.65 9.11
C TRP A 34 1.90 -4.40 9.45
N THR A 35 3.18 -4.51 9.78
CA THR A 35 4.01 -3.32 10.04
C THR A 35 4.22 -2.49 8.78
N ILE A 36 4.47 -3.13 7.63
CA ILE A 36 4.57 -2.43 6.34
C ILE A 36 3.26 -1.70 6.02
N LEU A 37 2.12 -2.38 6.19
CA LEU A 37 0.80 -1.77 5.96
C LEU A 37 0.56 -0.59 6.91
N SER A 38 0.95 -0.72 8.18
CA SER A 38 0.83 0.33 9.19
C SER A 38 1.70 1.55 8.87
N VAL A 39 2.92 1.35 8.37
CA VAL A 39 3.80 2.46 7.97
C VAL A 39 3.21 3.23 6.79
N ILE A 40 2.68 2.52 5.79
CA ILE A 40 2.00 3.16 4.65
C ILE A 40 0.75 3.92 5.12
N GLY A 41 -0.03 3.33 6.04
CA GLY A 41 -1.21 3.97 6.63
C GLY A 41 -0.87 5.21 7.47
N ALA A 42 0.18 5.15 8.27
CA ALA A 42 0.67 6.30 9.03
C ALA A 42 1.13 7.44 8.11
N THR A 43 1.84 7.09 7.03
CA THR A 43 2.28 8.05 6.01
C THR A 43 1.09 8.73 5.35
N LEU A 44 0.03 7.98 5.00
CA LEU A 44 -1.22 8.55 4.48
C LEU A 44 -1.84 9.54 5.47
N ALA A 45 -1.96 9.16 6.75
CA ALA A 45 -2.57 10.01 7.78
C ALA A 45 -1.80 11.33 7.97
N ILE A 46 -0.47 11.27 7.93
CA ILE A 46 0.40 12.46 8.01
C ILE A 46 0.14 13.39 6.82
N PHE A 47 0.07 12.86 5.59
CA PHE A 47 -0.18 13.69 4.41
C PHE A 47 -1.59 14.28 4.37
N ILE A 48 -2.61 13.54 4.85
CA ILE A 48 -3.97 14.07 5.01
C ILE A 48 -3.99 15.20 6.04
N TYR A 49 -3.27 15.04 7.14
CA TYR A 49 -3.18 16.10 8.14
C TYR A 49 -2.46 17.35 7.61
N ALA A 50 -1.36 17.15 6.88
CA ALA A 50 -0.60 18.23 6.25
C ALA A 50 -1.38 19.00 5.18
N SER A 51 -2.38 18.38 4.54
CA SER A 51 -3.26 19.08 3.60
C SER A 51 -4.24 20.03 4.28
N GLY A 52 -4.67 19.73 5.51
CA GLY A 52 -5.55 20.59 6.31
C GLY A 52 -4.82 21.65 7.13
N ARG A 53 -3.56 21.41 7.49
CA ARG A 53 -2.69 22.38 8.17
C ARG A 53 -1.32 22.38 7.53
N PRO A 54 -0.93 23.45 6.81
CA PRO A 54 0.36 23.47 6.12
C PRO A 54 1.51 23.44 7.13
N PHE A 55 2.22 22.32 7.20
CA PHE A 55 3.42 22.12 8.00
C PHE A 55 4.62 21.96 7.07
N GLY A 56 5.18 23.08 6.60
CA GLY A 56 6.39 23.09 5.75
C GLY A 56 6.26 22.40 4.38
N VAL A 57 5.05 21.96 4.00
CA VAL A 57 4.75 21.28 2.74
C VAL A 57 3.48 21.87 2.16
N ASP A 58 3.46 22.10 0.84
CA ASP A 58 2.28 22.60 0.14
C ASP A 58 1.10 21.62 0.26
N PRO A 59 -0.11 22.09 0.63
CA PRO A 59 -1.29 21.22 0.79
C PRO A 59 -1.63 20.42 -0.47
N VAL A 60 -1.46 21.03 -1.64
CA VAL A 60 -1.68 20.38 -2.94
C VAL A 60 -0.70 19.24 -3.14
N PHE A 61 0.57 19.44 -2.80
CA PHE A 61 1.59 18.41 -2.90
C PHE A 61 1.33 17.25 -1.94
N ALA A 62 0.99 17.56 -0.68
CA ALA A 62 0.64 16.55 0.31
C ALA A 62 -0.55 15.68 -0.15
N MET A 63 -1.60 16.31 -0.67
CA MET A 63 -2.77 15.60 -1.21
C MET A 63 -2.41 14.76 -2.44
N THR A 64 -1.53 15.28 -3.30
CA THR A 64 -1.05 14.58 -4.49
C THR A 64 -0.35 13.27 -4.10
N VAL A 65 0.59 13.32 -3.14
CA VAL A 65 1.31 12.12 -2.68
C VAL A 65 0.36 11.13 -1.98
N ALA A 66 -0.54 11.62 -1.14
CA ALA A 66 -1.55 10.79 -0.47
C ALA A 66 -2.37 9.97 -1.48
N LEU A 67 -2.86 10.61 -2.55
CA LEU A 67 -3.74 9.99 -3.52
C LEU A 67 -2.99 9.15 -4.58
N LEU A 68 -1.82 9.58 -5.02
CA LEU A 68 -1.07 8.89 -6.09
C LEU A 68 -0.21 7.73 -5.59
N ALA A 69 0.26 7.79 -4.34
CA ALA A 69 1.15 6.78 -3.80
C ALA A 69 0.49 5.99 -2.66
N CYS A 70 0.07 6.67 -1.59
CA CYS A 70 -0.36 5.99 -0.37
C CYS A 70 -1.67 5.21 -0.55
N VAL A 71 -2.66 5.77 -1.24
CA VAL A 71 -3.95 5.08 -1.48
C VAL A 71 -3.77 3.82 -2.34
N PRO A 72 -3.12 3.87 -3.53
CA PRO A 72 -2.85 2.67 -4.31
C PRO A 72 -2.01 1.63 -3.55
N ALA A 73 -1.01 2.08 -2.79
CA ALA A 73 -0.17 1.19 -1.99
C ALA A 73 -0.94 0.47 -0.89
N LEU A 74 -1.87 1.13 -0.21
CA LEU A 74 -2.74 0.51 0.79
C LEU A 74 -3.70 -0.49 0.16
N LEU A 75 -4.34 -0.13 -0.95
CA LEU A 75 -5.27 -1.03 -1.64
C LEU A 75 -4.54 -2.26 -2.19
N GLY A 76 -3.40 -2.05 -2.84
CA GLY A 76 -2.55 -3.14 -3.32
C GLY A 76 -2.03 -3.99 -2.16
N GLY A 77 -1.55 -3.38 -1.09
CA GLY A 77 -1.02 -4.10 0.05
C GLY A 77 -2.06 -4.92 0.82
N THR A 78 -3.25 -4.36 1.06
CA THR A 78 -4.35 -5.09 1.71
C THR A 78 -4.85 -6.24 0.86
N ALA A 79 -5.03 -6.02 -0.46
CA ALA A 79 -5.42 -7.07 -1.39
C ALA A 79 -4.36 -8.18 -1.46
N GLY A 80 -3.08 -7.82 -1.50
CA GLY A 80 -1.98 -8.78 -1.53
C GLY A 80 -1.87 -9.58 -0.23
N ALA A 81 -2.00 -8.92 0.92
CA ALA A 81 -2.03 -9.59 2.21
C ALA A 81 -3.18 -10.60 2.31
N LEU A 82 -4.38 -10.22 1.85
CA LEU A 82 -5.55 -11.10 1.85
C LEU A 82 -5.35 -12.30 0.90
N LEU A 83 -4.82 -12.08 -0.30
CA LEU A 83 -4.49 -13.16 -1.23
C LEU A 83 -3.43 -14.11 -0.64
N GLY A 84 -2.35 -13.58 -0.08
CA GLY A 84 -1.29 -14.39 0.52
C GLY A 84 -1.80 -15.25 1.67
N TRP A 85 -2.75 -14.73 2.45
CA TRP A 85 -3.43 -15.48 3.50
C TRP A 85 -4.35 -16.58 2.95
N LEU A 86 -5.11 -16.32 1.89
CA LEU A 86 -5.94 -17.35 1.22
C LEU A 86 -5.07 -18.47 0.64
N LEU A 87 -3.96 -18.12 -0.01
CA LEU A 87 -3.01 -19.08 -0.57
C LEU A 87 -2.38 -19.94 0.53
N ARG A 88 -1.98 -19.33 1.66
CA ARG A 88 -1.47 -20.07 2.80
C ARG A 88 -2.49 -21.08 3.33
N ARG A 89 -3.76 -20.67 3.48
CA ARG A 89 -4.83 -21.59 3.89
C ARG A 89 -4.99 -22.76 2.92
N GLN A 90 -4.94 -22.49 1.62
CA GLN A 90 -5.03 -23.56 0.61
C GLN A 90 -3.84 -24.53 0.67
N ASP A 91 -2.63 -24.00 0.90
CA ASP A 91 -1.43 -24.81 1.07
C ASP A 91 -1.53 -25.67 2.35
N ASP A 92 -2.01 -25.11 3.46
CA ASP A 92 -2.24 -25.83 4.73
C ASP A 92 -3.31 -26.94 4.60
N HIS A 93 -4.33 -26.75 3.76
CA HIS A 93 -5.39 -27.75 3.53
C HIS A 93 -4.97 -28.94 2.64
N LYS A 94 -3.83 -28.84 1.94
CA LYS A 94 -3.33 -29.90 1.05
C LYS A 94 -2.42 -30.92 1.76
N ILE A 95 -1.99 -30.62 2.99
CA ILE A 95 -1.12 -31.45 3.82
C ILE A 95 -2.00 -32.28 4.75
#